data_AF-A0A1G0ZPV7-F1
#
_entry.id   AF-A0A1G0ZPV7-F1
#
_cell.length_a   1.000
_cell.length_b   1.000
_cell.length_c   1.000
_cell.angle_alpha   90.00
_cell.angle_beta   90.00
_cell.angle_gamma   90.00
#
_symmetry.space_group_name_H-M   'P 1'
#
loop_
_entity.id
_entity.type
_entity.pdbx_description
1 polymer ?
#
loop_
_entity_poly.entity_id
_entity_poly.type
_entity_poly.pdbx_seq_one_letter_code
_entity_poly.pdbx_strand_id
1 'polypeptide(L)'
;MRTSLRNQSEVAHYWGNQIQSEGRANHIFFEGKSIFSYGRHFEIARFANSNAVFFNPRRYSSTTCQHQSLVRHAIPANVEVFQIDGFDNSHSENIKQLLDKVTDLRAKACRARLHKNFYLMECKNLIAKIEKYLEIFHCKSELSESHIKLIDSFRATKDNLLSEETVKAIREQQEKERQEKIRECKQKIQDWLSFKINHIPALDYVYLRIRDGIIESSRGARVRLESARMLWDKIKAGEPVRGIQVDNFTVISMTDTILQIGCHKIEMIEVYRLAKALNW
;
A
#
# COMPACT_ATOMS: atom_id res chain seq x y z
N MET A 1 -11.03 -23.80 8.64
CA MET A 1 -10.80 -22.39 8.24
C MET A 1 -11.87 -21.97 7.24
N ARG A 2 -12.20 -20.68 7.15
CA ARG A 2 -13.24 -20.17 6.25
C ARG A 2 -12.62 -19.87 4.87
N THR A 3 -13.01 -20.59 3.83
CA THR A 3 -12.48 -20.40 2.46
C THR A 3 -13.09 -19.17 1.77
N SER A 4 -14.34 -18.81 2.06
CA SER A 4 -14.97 -17.61 1.51
C SER A 4 -14.73 -16.40 2.41
N LEU A 5 -13.87 -15.46 2.03
CA LEU A 5 -13.56 -14.26 2.81
C LEU A 5 -14.55 -13.12 2.48
N ARG A 6 -14.63 -12.10 3.35
CA ARG A 6 -15.62 -11.01 3.31
C ARG A 6 -15.49 -10.14 2.08
N ASN A 7 -14.27 -9.83 1.67
CA ASN A 7 -14.00 -8.96 0.51
C ASN A 7 -12.57 -9.17 -0.03
N GLN A 8 -12.29 -8.53 -1.16
CA GLN A 8 -11.01 -8.66 -1.89
C GLN A 8 -9.80 -8.16 -1.08
N SER A 9 -9.98 -7.15 -0.23
CA SER A 9 -8.92 -6.64 0.64
C SER A 9 -8.57 -7.64 1.74
N GLU A 10 -9.57 -8.31 2.32
CA GLU A 10 -9.34 -9.38 3.29
C GLU A 10 -8.59 -10.56 2.66
N VAL A 11 -8.95 -10.96 1.43
CA VAL A 11 -8.21 -12.00 0.68
C VAL A 11 -6.74 -11.62 0.50
N ALA A 12 -6.47 -10.38 0.07
CA ALA A 12 -5.11 -9.88 -0.10
C ALA A 12 -4.33 -9.90 1.22
N HIS A 13 -4.91 -9.42 2.32
CA HIS A 13 -4.26 -9.40 3.64
C HIS A 13 -4.02 -10.80 4.22
N TYR A 14 -4.97 -11.72 4.06
CA TYR A 14 -4.80 -13.10 4.52
C TYR A 14 -3.66 -13.80 3.78
N TRP A 15 -3.57 -13.60 2.46
CA TRP A 15 -2.43 -14.08 1.67
C TRP A 15 -1.12 -13.38 2.07
N GLY A 16 -1.09 -12.05 2.11
CA GLY A 16 0.13 -11.28 2.36
C GLY A 16 0.74 -11.54 3.74
N ASN A 17 -0.09 -11.83 4.74
CA ASN A 17 0.36 -12.18 6.09
C ASN A 17 0.40 -13.70 6.33
N GLN A 18 0.19 -14.51 5.28
CA GLN A 18 0.24 -15.97 5.33
C GLN A 18 -0.63 -16.58 6.46
N ILE A 19 -1.84 -16.02 6.68
CA ILE A 19 -2.74 -16.39 7.79
C ILE A 19 -3.32 -17.80 7.62
N GLN A 20 -3.60 -18.19 6.38
CA GLN A 20 -4.11 -19.52 6.01
C GLN A 20 -3.64 -19.90 4.61
N SER A 21 -3.88 -21.15 4.18
CA SER A 21 -3.37 -21.70 2.92
C SER A 21 -4.27 -21.46 1.71
N GLU A 22 -5.53 -21.07 1.90
CA GLU A 22 -6.47 -20.80 0.80
C GLU A 22 -7.50 -19.75 1.19
N GLY A 23 -8.01 -18.98 0.24
CA GLY A 23 -9.09 -18.03 0.52
C GLY A 23 -9.56 -17.32 -0.74
N ARG A 24 -10.84 -16.97 -0.81
CA ARG A 24 -11.46 -16.34 -2.00
C ARG A 24 -12.54 -15.34 -1.65
N ALA A 25 -12.66 -14.30 -2.46
CA ALA A 25 -13.80 -13.38 -2.48
C ALA A 25 -13.97 -12.81 -3.89
N ASN A 26 -15.17 -12.87 -4.46
CA ASN A 26 -15.43 -12.48 -5.86
C ASN A 26 -14.42 -13.15 -6.82
N HIS A 27 -13.73 -12.34 -7.62
CA HIS A 27 -12.75 -12.75 -8.62
C HIS A 27 -11.29 -12.74 -8.10
N ILE A 28 -11.04 -12.66 -6.78
CA ILE A 28 -9.68 -12.78 -6.23
C ILE A 28 -9.62 -13.95 -5.26
N PHE A 29 -8.55 -14.74 -5.35
CA PHE A 29 -8.33 -15.89 -4.49
C PHE A 29 -6.84 -16.21 -4.37
N PHE A 30 -6.45 -16.91 -3.32
CA PHE A 30 -5.09 -17.41 -3.15
C PHE A 30 -5.06 -18.89 -2.80
N GLU A 31 -3.97 -19.54 -3.17
CA GLU A 31 -3.68 -20.96 -2.93
C GLU A 31 -2.20 -21.07 -2.58
N GLY A 32 -1.91 -21.47 -1.34
CA GLY A 32 -0.57 -21.51 -0.77
C GLY A 32 0.17 -20.18 -0.92
N LYS A 33 1.25 -20.19 -1.70
CA LYS A 33 2.14 -19.06 -1.91
C LYS A 33 1.60 -18.04 -2.92
N SER A 34 0.56 -18.38 -3.67
CA SER A 34 0.14 -17.67 -4.88
C SER A 34 -1.22 -16.98 -4.72
N ILE A 35 -1.36 -15.78 -5.26
CA ILE A 35 -2.64 -15.04 -5.32
C ILE A 35 -2.99 -14.65 -6.76
N PHE A 36 -4.26 -14.84 -7.12
CA PHE A 36 -4.76 -14.83 -8.49
C PHE A 36 -5.94 -13.86 -8.68
N SER A 37 -6.08 -13.35 -9.91
CA SER A 37 -7.22 -12.56 -10.38
C SER A 37 -8.00 -13.33 -11.43
N TYR A 38 -9.32 -13.42 -11.30
CA TYR A 38 -10.29 -14.14 -12.16
C TYR A 38 -10.07 -15.65 -12.26
N GLY A 39 -8.86 -16.11 -12.55
CA GLY A 39 -8.50 -17.51 -12.65
C GLY A 39 -6.99 -17.71 -12.55
N ARG A 40 -6.57 -18.97 -12.54
CA ARG A 40 -5.15 -19.35 -12.38
C ARG A 40 -4.24 -18.87 -13.52
N HIS A 41 -4.81 -18.48 -14.65
CA HIS A 41 -4.09 -17.88 -15.77
C HIS A 41 -3.51 -16.49 -15.46
N PHE A 42 -4.03 -15.80 -14.43
CA PHE A 42 -3.52 -14.50 -14.01
C PHE A 42 -3.10 -14.54 -12.54
N GLU A 43 -1.88 -15.00 -12.33
CA GLU A 43 -1.21 -14.91 -11.02
C GLU A 43 -0.71 -13.48 -10.80
N ILE A 44 -1.23 -12.83 -9.76
CA ILE A 44 -0.84 -11.47 -9.39
C ILE A 44 0.52 -11.48 -8.72
N ALA A 45 0.71 -12.37 -7.75
CA ALA A 45 1.91 -12.43 -6.95
C ALA A 45 2.12 -13.82 -6.33
N ARG A 46 3.38 -14.15 -6.05
CA ARG A 46 3.80 -15.40 -5.43
C ARG A 46 4.91 -15.14 -4.43
N PHE A 47 4.81 -15.70 -3.23
CA PHE A 47 5.96 -15.75 -2.32
C PHE A 47 7.03 -16.68 -2.90
N ALA A 48 8.21 -16.12 -3.20
CA ALA A 48 9.37 -16.90 -3.61
C ALA A 48 10.04 -17.55 -2.39
N ASN A 49 10.12 -16.79 -1.28
CA ASN A 49 10.54 -17.25 0.05
C ASN A 49 9.90 -16.33 1.12
N SER A 50 10.31 -16.45 2.39
CA SER A 50 9.75 -15.65 3.49
C SER A 50 10.00 -14.14 3.37
N ASN A 51 11.01 -13.73 2.60
CA ASN A 51 11.50 -12.35 2.53
C ASN A 51 11.28 -11.73 1.15
N ALA A 52 10.74 -12.48 0.18
CA ALA A 52 10.58 -12.01 -1.18
C ALA A 52 9.29 -12.51 -1.86
N VAL A 53 8.66 -11.59 -2.57
CA VAL A 53 7.49 -11.82 -3.41
C VAL A 53 7.82 -11.48 -4.86
N PHE A 54 7.49 -12.38 -5.77
CA PHE A 54 7.40 -12.08 -7.19
C PHE A 54 6.03 -11.48 -7.48
N PHE A 55 6.02 -10.39 -8.25
CA PHE A 55 4.84 -9.60 -8.54
C PHE A 55 4.71 -9.37 -10.03
N ASN A 56 3.58 -9.76 -10.60
CA ASN A 56 3.34 -9.69 -12.02
C ASN A 56 3.23 -8.23 -12.48
N PRO A 57 4.09 -7.74 -13.37
CA PRO A 57 4.05 -6.35 -13.85
C PRO A 57 2.96 -6.12 -14.91
N ARG A 58 2.42 -7.18 -15.53
CA ARG A 58 1.43 -7.06 -16.61
C ARG A 58 0.12 -6.53 -16.06
N ARG A 59 -0.53 -5.68 -16.83
CA ARG A 59 -1.87 -5.14 -16.54
C ARG A 59 -2.83 -5.64 -17.60
N TYR A 60 -3.97 -6.19 -17.19
CA TYR A 60 -4.95 -6.78 -18.11
C TYR A 60 -6.25 -5.97 -18.19
N SER A 61 -6.76 -5.49 -17.05
CA SER A 61 -7.97 -4.67 -16.95
C SER A 61 -7.90 -3.68 -15.79
N SER A 62 -8.84 -2.72 -15.73
CA SER A 62 -8.96 -1.79 -14.59
C SER A 62 -9.18 -2.52 -13.26
N THR A 63 -10.04 -3.54 -13.25
CA THR A 63 -10.26 -4.41 -12.08
C THR A 63 -8.99 -5.18 -11.68
N THR A 64 -8.24 -5.68 -12.67
CA THR A 64 -6.97 -6.36 -12.40
C THR A 64 -5.94 -5.40 -11.78
N CYS A 65 -5.87 -4.15 -12.26
CA CYS A 65 -5.04 -3.11 -11.64
C CYS A 65 -5.46 -2.85 -10.19
N GLN A 66 -6.77 -2.85 -9.90
CA GLN A 66 -7.29 -2.69 -8.54
C GLN A 66 -6.90 -3.88 -7.65
N HIS A 67 -7.06 -5.12 -8.12
CA HIS A 67 -6.62 -6.30 -7.38
C HIS A 67 -5.11 -6.26 -7.12
N GLN A 68 -4.29 -5.94 -8.13
CA GLN A 68 -2.84 -5.76 -7.96
C GLN A 68 -2.52 -4.71 -6.90
N SER A 69 -3.24 -3.59 -6.86
CA SER A 69 -3.07 -2.57 -5.83
C SER A 69 -3.36 -3.12 -4.43
N LEU A 70 -4.51 -3.81 -4.25
CA LEU A 70 -4.88 -4.44 -2.98
C LEU A 70 -3.81 -5.45 -2.52
N VAL A 71 -3.35 -6.31 -3.43
CA VAL A 71 -2.30 -7.29 -3.15
C VAL A 71 -1.01 -6.61 -2.74
N ARG A 72 -0.59 -5.56 -3.46
CA ARG A 72 0.63 -4.82 -3.16
C ARG A 72 0.59 -4.20 -1.76
N HIS A 73 -0.55 -3.61 -1.38
CA HIS A 73 -0.73 -3.02 -0.05
C HIS A 73 -0.82 -4.04 1.08
N ALA A 74 -1.10 -5.30 0.76
CA ALA A 74 -1.17 -6.37 1.75
C ALA A 74 0.18 -7.04 2.05
N ILE A 75 1.20 -6.82 1.20
CA ILE A 75 2.55 -7.38 1.41
C ILE A 75 3.19 -6.67 2.61
N PRO A 76 3.72 -7.41 3.60
CA PRO A 76 4.41 -6.83 4.75
C PRO A 76 5.61 -5.97 4.34
N ALA A 77 5.86 -4.88 5.08
CA ALA A 77 6.91 -3.91 4.75
C ALA A 77 8.34 -4.49 4.76
N ASN A 78 8.56 -5.61 5.47
CA ASN A 78 9.82 -6.32 5.53
C ASN A 78 10.03 -7.34 4.40
N VAL A 79 9.07 -7.46 3.47
CA VAL A 79 9.13 -8.38 2.33
C VAL A 79 9.46 -7.60 1.06
N GLU A 80 10.53 -7.98 0.37
CA GLU A 80 10.95 -7.35 -0.88
C GLU A 80 10.06 -7.81 -2.05
N VAL A 81 9.65 -6.85 -2.89
CA VAL A 81 8.71 -7.13 -4.00
C VAL A 81 9.42 -6.98 -5.34
N PHE A 82 9.64 -8.08 -6.07
CA PHE A 82 10.31 -8.06 -7.37
C PHE A 82 9.31 -8.16 -8.52
N GLN A 83 9.38 -7.22 -9.47
CA GLN A 83 8.52 -7.22 -10.64
C GLN A 83 9.08 -8.08 -11.77
N ILE A 84 8.65 -9.33 -11.81
CA ILE A 84 9.13 -10.37 -12.72
C ILE A 84 8.00 -10.85 -13.62
N ASP A 85 8.30 -11.10 -14.89
CA ASP A 85 7.35 -11.66 -15.86
C ASP A 85 7.57 -13.16 -16.00
N GLY A 86 6.71 -13.97 -15.37
CA GLY A 86 6.86 -15.42 -15.25
C GLY A 86 7.50 -15.83 -13.93
N PHE A 87 6.74 -16.52 -13.06
CA PHE A 87 7.20 -16.87 -11.71
C PHE A 87 7.96 -18.20 -11.65
N ASP A 88 8.00 -18.93 -12.75
CA ASP A 88 8.72 -20.20 -12.89
C ASP A 88 10.06 -20.04 -13.62
N ASN A 89 10.42 -18.81 -13.99
CA ASN A 89 11.70 -18.48 -14.60
C ASN A 89 12.87 -18.79 -13.66
N SER A 90 14.00 -19.18 -14.25
CA SER A 90 15.27 -19.28 -13.54
C SER A 90 15.76 -17.92 -13.03
N HIS A 91 16.66 -17.93 -12.04
CA HIS A 91 17.25 -16.69 -11.52
C HIS A 91 17.99 -15.90 -12.60
N SER A 92 18.71 -16.57 -13.51
CA SER A 92 19.42 -15.92 -14.62
C SER A 92 18.47 -15.21 -15.59
N GLU A 93 17.34 -15.82 -15.92
CA GLU A 93 16.29 -15.19 -16.73
C GLU A 93 15.69 -13.96 -16.03
N ASN A 94 15.42 -14.06 -14.74
CA ASN A 94 14.90 -12.94 -13.95
C ASN A 94 15.89 -11.78 -13.87
N ILE A 95 17.17 -12.08 -13.61
CA ILE A 95 18.24 -11.09 -13.58
C ILE A 95 18.37 -10.40 -14.93
N LYS A 96 18.39 -11.18 -16.02
CA LYS A 96 18.43 -10.65 -17.39
C LYS A 96 17.26 -9.70 -17.64
N GLN A 97 16.03 -10.12 -17.31
CA GLN A 97 14.83 -9.29 -17.48
C GLN A 97 14.93 -7.96 -16.71
N LEU A 98 15.46 -7.97 -15.49
CA LEU A 98 15.64 -6.76 -14.69
C LEU A 98 16.73 -5.85 -15.29
N LEU A 99 17.83 -6.41 -15.80
CA LEU A 99 18.91 -5.65 -16.44
C LEU A 99 18.51 -5.08 -17.80
N ASP A 100 17.68 -5.78 -18.57
CA ASP A 100 17.10 -5.27 -19.80
C ASP A 100 16.25 -4.02 -19.53
N LYS A 101 15.45 -4.03 -18.45
CA LYS A 101 14.71 -2.83 -18.00
C LYS A 101 15.63 -1.67 -17.61
N VAL A 102 16.77 -1.93 -16.97
CA VAL A 102 17.78 -0.89 -16.68
C VAL A 102 18.31 -0.29 -18.00
N THR A 103 18.59 -1.14 -18.98
CA THR A 103 19.09 -0.71 -20.30
C THR A 103 18.05 0.15 -21.03
N ASP A 104 16.77 -0.24 -20.99
CA ASP A 104 15.67 0.55 -21.54
C ASP A 104 15.51 1.92 -20.86
N LEU A 105 15.56 1.95 -19.53
CA LEU A 105 15.50 3.20 -18.76
C LEU A 105 16.68 4.11 -19.08
N ARG A 106 17.89 3.55 -19.20
CA ARG A 106 19.09 4.28 -19.62
C ARG A 106 18.94 4.85 -21.03
N ALA A 107 18.42 4.08 -21.98
CA ALA A 107 18.16 4.55 -23.34
C ALA A 107 17.10 5.67 -23.37
N LYS A 108 16.10 5.62 -22.49
CA LYS A 108 15.13 6.72 -22.30
C LYS A 108 15.81 7.95 -21.69
N ALA A 109 16.68 7.78 -20.69
CA ALA A 109 17.44 8.87 -20.08
C ALA A 109 18.32 9.61 -21.10
N CYS A 110 19.02 8.88 -21.98
CA CYS A 110 19.88 9.48 -23.01
C CYS A 110 19.10 10.37 -24.00
N ARG A 111 17.85 10.00 -24.31
CA ARG A 111 16.98 10.71 -25.25
C ARG A 111 16.16 11.82 -24.60
N ALA A 112 15.89 11.72 -23.30
CA ALA A 112 15.03 12.64 -22.58
C ALA A 112 15.71 14.00 -22.38
N ARG A 113 14.98 15.08 -22.70
CA ARG A 113 15.42 16.45 -22.41
C ARG A 113 15.07 16.86 -20.98
N LEU A 114 13.80 16.72 -20.59
CA LEU A 114 13.28 17.16 -19.29
C LEU A 114 13.32 16.06 -18.22
N HIS A 115 13.03 14.81 -18.60
CA HIS A 115 12.87 13.69 -17.65
C HIS A 115 14.12 12.82 -17.50
N LYS A 116 15.29 13.30 -17.94
CA LYS A 116 16.55 12.56 -17.87
C LYS A 116 16.84 12.09 -16.43
N ASN A 117 16.74 13.00 -15.47
CA ASN A 117 17.02 12.71 -14.06
C ASN A 117 16.04 11.70 -13.47
N PHE A 118 14.76 11.76 -13.86
CA PHE A 118 13.77 10.77 -13.45
C PHE A 118 14.17 9.37 -13.90
N TYR A 119 14.51 9.18 -15.18
CA TYR A 119 14.92 7.87 -15.69
C TYR A 119 16.24 7.38 -15.06
N LEU A 120 17.20 8.28 -14.79
CA LEU A 120 18.44 7.92 -14.11
C LEU A 120 18.20 7.49 -12.66
N MET A 121 17.26 8.13 -11.96
CA MET A 121 16.85 7.72 -10.61
C MET A 121 16.18 6.34 -10.65
N GLU A 122 15.30 6.10 -11.62
CA GLU A 122 14.67 4.78 -11.80
C GLU A 122 15.71 3.68 -12.11
N CYS A 123 16.74 3.97 -12.91
CA CYS A 123 17.87 3.05 -13.10
C CYS A 123 18.56 2.72 -11.78
N LYS A 124 18.88 3.73 -10.97
CA LYS A 124 19.55 3.53 -9.66
C LYS A 124 18.70 2.69 -8.72
N ASN A 125 17.42 3.01 -8.61
CA ASN A 125 16.48 2.25 -7.78
C ASN A 125 16.38 0.78 -8.23
N LEU A 126 16.35 0.55 -9.55
CA LEU A 126 16.28 -0.80 -10.11
C LEU A 126 17.59 -1.58 -9.91
N ILE A 127 18.76 -0.93 -10.04
CA ILE A 127 20.06 -1.56 -9.73
C ILE A 127 20.13 -1.97 -8.25
N ALA A 128 19.79 -1.06 -7.32
CA ALA A 128 19.76 -1.40 -5.90
C ALA A 128 18.81 -2.57 -5.61
N LYS A 129 17.70 -2.66 -6.37
CA LYS A 129 16.75 -3.76 -6.28
C LYS A 129 17.32 -5.07 -6.83
N ILE A 130 18.07 -5.03 -7.93
CA ILE A 130 18.79 -6.19 -8.46
C ILE A 130 19.84 -6.68 -7.44
N GLU A 131 20.57 -5.78 -6.79
CA GLU A 131 21.54 -6.15 -5.76
C GLU A 131 20.88 -6.89 -4.59
N LYS A 132 19.73 -6.38 -4.10
CA LYS A 132 18.91 -7.07 -3.09
C LYS A 132 18.42 -8.43 -3.56
N TYR A 133 18.02 -8.55 -4.84
CA TYR A 133 17.61 -9.84 -5.42
C TYR A 133 18.76 -10.85 -5.35
N LEU A 134 19.94 -10.46 -5.81
CA LEU A 134 21.13 -11.32 -5.79
C LEU A 134 21.53 -11.75 -4.38
N GLU A 135 21.33 -10.89 -3.39
CA GLU A 135 21.55 -11.19 -1.98
C GLU A 135 20.53 -12.18 -1.44
N ILE A 136 19.23 -11.91 -1.59
CA ILE A 136 18.13 -12.75 -1.07
C ILE A 136 18.14 -14.16 -1.68
N PHE A 137 18.45 -14.27 -2.97
CA PHE A 137 18.45 -15.54 -3.68
C PHE A 137 19.85 -16.18 -3.80
N HIS A 138 20.88 -15.55 -3.21
CA HIS A 138 22.27 -16.01 -3.23
C HIS A 138 22.80 -16.38 -4.63
N CYS A 139 22.37 -15.66 -5.66
CA CYS A 139 22.56 -16.02 -7.06
C CYS A 139 23.54 -15.10 -7.80
N LYS A 140 24.55 -14.55 -7.09
CA LYS A 140 25.59 -13.71 -7.70
C LYS A 140 26.37 -14.42 -8.81
N SER A 141 26.51 -15.75 -8.73
CA SER A 141 27.15 -16.59 -9.74
C SER A 141 26.40 -16.64 -11.08
N GLU A 142 25.12 -16.27 -11.11
CA GLU A 142 24.30 -16.19 -12.33
C GLU A 142 24.62 -14.93 -13.18
N LEU A 143 25.45 -14.03 -12.67
CA LEU A 143 25.87 -12.85 -13.42
C LEU A 143 26.95 -13.20 -14.45
N SER A 144 26.72 -12.80 -15.69
CA SER A 144 27.75 -12.77 -16.71
C SER A 144 28.68 -11.57 -16.49
N GLU A 145 29.84 -11.58 -17.15
CA GLU A 145 30.79 -10.45 -17.11
C GLU A 145 30.16 -9.13 -17.60
N SER A 146 29.26 -9.20 -18.58
CA SER A 146 28.53 -8.02 -19.08
C SER A 146 27.53 -7.48 -18.04
N HIS A 147 26.86 -8.36 -17.30
CA HIS A 147 26.00 -7.95 -16.19
C HIS A 147 26.79 -7.23 -15.10
N ILE A 148 27.94 -7.78 -14.71
CA ILE A 148 28.83 -7.18 -13.70
C ILE A 148 29.29 -5.80 -14.15
N LYS A 149 29.81 -5.67 -15.38
CA LYS A 149 30.22 -4.37 -15.95
C LYS A 149 29.10 -3.34 -15.95
N LEU A 150 27.87 -3.74 -16.28
CA LEU A 150 26.72 -2.84 -16.27
C LEU A 150 26.42 -2.36 -14.85
N ILE A 151 26.32 -3.26 -13.87
CA ILE A 151 26.07 -2.93 -12.46
C ILE A 151 27.18 -2.02 -11.92
N ASP A 152 28.45 -2.37 -12.18
CA ASP A 152 29.60 -1.57 -11.74
C ASP A 152 29.63 -0.19 -12.38
N SER A 153 29.15 -0.04 -13.64
CA SER A 153 29.05 1.27 -14.27
C SER A 153 28.14 2.23 -13.49
N PHE A 154 27.12 1.71 -12.79
CA PHE A 154 26.24 2.49 -11.92
C PHE A 154 26.81 2.68 -10.50
N ARG A 155 27.67 1.78 -10.03
CA ARG A 155 28.41 1.93 -8.75
C ARG A 155 29.50 2.99 -8.85
N ALA A 156 30.27 2.96 -9.94
CA ALA A 156 31.38 3.90 -10.20
C ALA A 156 30.88 5.33 -10.43
N THR A 157 29.62 5.51 -10.83
CA THR A 157 28.98 6.83 -10.91
C THR A 157 28.50 7.37 -9.56
N LYS A 158 28.99 6.82 -8.44
CA LYS A 158 28.62 7.27 -7.09
C LYS A 158 28.81 8.78 -6.87
N ASP A 159 29.71 9.44 -7.60
CA ASP A 159 30.04 10.85 -7.36
C ASP A 159 29.60 11.89 -8.41
N ASN A 160 28.95 11.55 -9.54
CA ASN A 160 28.51 12.61 -10.48
C ASN A 160 27.37 12.18 -11.44
N LEU A 161 26.12 12.31 -11.01
CA LEU A 161 24.96 12.29 -11.93
C LEU A 161 23.90 13.35 -11.60
N LEU A 162 23.95 13.93 -10.41
CA LEU A 162 23.12 15.05 -9.98
C LEU A 162 24.08 15.97 -9.23
N SER A 163 24.19 17.24 -9.63
CA SER A 163 24.93 18.21 -8.81
C SER A 163 24.30 18.26 -7.41
N GLU A 164 25.06 18.67 -6.39
CA GLU A 164 24.50 18.91 -5.06
C GLU A 164 23.27 19.82 -5.13
N GLU A 165 23.25 20.78 -6.05
CA GLU A 165 22.12 21.66 -6.32
C GLU A 165 20.91 20.89 -6.86
N THR A 166 21.11 19.89 -7.70
CA THR A 166 20.03 19.05 -8.22
C THR A 166 19.45 18.16 -7.13
N VAL A 167 20.29 17.61 -6.25
CA VAL A 167 19.83 16.83 -5.08
C VAL A 167 19.06 17.73 -4.12
N LYS A 168 19.56 18.94 -3.88
CA LYS A 168 18.88 19.96 -3.07
C LYS A 168 17.53 20.35 -3.69
N ALA A 169 17.48 20.61 -4.99
CA ALA A 169 16.25 20.94 -5.71
C ALA A 169 15.22 19.80 -5.67
N ILE A 170 15.63 18.54 -5.79
CA ILE A 170 14.72 17.38 -5.65
C ILE A 170 14.16 17.32 -4.22
N ARG A 171 15.01 17.50 -3.19
CA ARG A 171 14.55 17.51 -1.79
C ARG A 171 13.59 18.66 -1.51
N GLU A 172 13.90 19.86 -2.01
CA GLU A 172 13.04 21.03 -1.89
C GLU A 172 11.70 20.83 -2.60
N GLN A 173 11.72 20.23 -3.80
CA GLN A 173 10.52 19.91 -4.55
C GLN A 173 9.66 18.86 -3.81
N GLN A 174 10.26 17.80 -3.31
CA GLN A 174 9.57 16.77 -2.53
C GLN A 174 8.96 17.35 -1.25
N GLU A 175 9.68 18.23 -0.56
CA GLU A 175 9.15 18.89 0.64
C GLU A 175 8.01 19.85 0.27
N LYS A 176 8.13 20.64 -0.81
CA LYS A 176 7.02 21.47 -1.31
C LYS A 176 5.78 20.65 -1.65
N GLU A 177 5.93 19.55 -2.37
CA GLU A 177 4.83 18.64 -2.72
C GLU A 177 4.20 18.00 -1.47
N ARG A 178 5.02 17.65 -0.48
CA ARG A 178 4.54 17.12 0.80
C ARG A 178 3.75 18.19 1.57
N GLN A 179 4.26 19.41 1.64
CA GLN A 179 3.57 20.54 2.29
C GLN A 179 2.27 20.87 1.58
N GLU A 180 2.23 20.82 0.24
CA GLU A 180 1.02 21.03 -0.54
C GLU A 180 -0.01 19.93 -0.25
N LYS A 181 0.38 18.66 -0.27
CA LYS A 181 -0.51 17.54 0.08
C LYS A 181 -1.06 17.65 1.50
N ILE A 182 -0.24 18.08 2.45
CA ILE A 182 -0.69 18.35 3.83
C ILE A 182 -1.71 19.49 3.84
N ARG A 183 -1.45 20.58 3.11
CA ARG A 183 -2.37 21.73 3.00
C ARG A 183 -3.70 21.32 2.36
N GLU A 184 -3.66 20.62 1.24
CA GLU A 184 -4.85 20.08 0.56
C GLU A 184 -5.63 19.13 1.46
N CYS A 185 -4.96 18.24 2.19
CA CYS A 185 -5.61 17.32 3.12
C CYS A 185 -6.32 18.09 4.25
N LYS A 186 -5.64 19.07 4.86
CA LYS A 186 -6.23 19.97 5.85
C LYS A 186 -7.44 20.71 5.29
N GLN A 187 -7.34 21.25 4.08
CA GLN A 187 -8.43 21.96 3.43
C GLN A 187 -9.63 21.03 3.17
N LYS A 188 -9.41 19.81 2.67
CA LYS A 188 -10.47 18.80 2.48
C LYS A 188 -11.16 18.44 3.80
N ILE A 189 -10.39 18.29 4.89
CA ILE A 189 -10.96 18.05 6.22
C ILE A 189 -11.85 19.23 6.65
N GLN A 190 -11.41 20.47 6.45
CA GLN A 190 -12.21 21.67 6.76
C GLN A 190 -13.46 21.79 5.88
N ASP A 191 -13.35 21.54 4.58
CA ASP A 191 -14.48 21.54 3.65
C ASP A 191 -15.48 20.43 3.99
N TRP A 192 -15.00 19.30 4.50
CA TRP A 192 -15.86 18.24 5.01
C TRP A 192 -16.51 18.63 6.35
N LEU A 193 -15.78 19.16 7.33
CA LEU A 193 -16.37 19.61 8.60
C LEU A 193 -17.41 20.73 8.39
N SER A 194 -17.21 21.59 7.38
CA SER A 194 -18.13 22.67 7.00
C SER A 194 -19.20 22.25 5.98
N PHE A 195 -19.39 20.94 5.77
CA PHE A 195 -20.47 20.38 4.94
C PHE A 195 -20.42 20.69 3.44
N LYS A 196 -19.33 21.29 2.92
CA LYS A 196 -19.15 21.56 1.49
C LYS A 196 -18.94 20.29 0.66
N ILE A 197 -18.32 19.28 1.26
CA ILE A 197 -18.15 17.95 0.65
C ILE A 197 -18.72 16.85 1.55
N ASN A 198 -19.11 15.73 0.93
CA ASN A 198 -19.80 14.64 1.63
C ASN A 198 -18.86 13.52 2.13
N HIS A 199 -17.71 13.31 1.48
CA HIS A 199 -16.73 12.31 1.90
C HIS A 199 -15.33 12.67 1.41
N ILE A 200 -14.32 12.14 2.09
CA ILE A 200 -12.90 12.22 1.76
C ILE A 200 -12.40 10.79 1.58
N PRO A 201 -12.13 10.34 0.34
CA PRO A 201 -11.56 9.02 0.11
C PRO A 201 -10.10 8.96 0.58
N ALA A 202 -9.64 7.76 0.93
CA ALA A 202 -8.23 7.44 1.19
C ALA A 202 -7.52 8.20 2.33
N LEU A 203 -8.24 8.46 3.44
CA LEU A 203 -7.59 8.84 4.71
C LEU A 203 -7.21 7.60 5.53
N ASP A 204 -6.02 7.62 6.13
CA ASP A 204 -5.56 6.59 7.07
C ASP A 204 -6.42 6.56 8.33
N TYR A 205 -6.82 7.74 8.81
CA TYR A 205 -7.68 7.94 9.97
C TYR A 205 -8.96 8.70 9.60
N VAL A 206 -10.03 8.32 10.26
CA VAL A 206 -11.39 8.75 9.95
C VAL A 206 -11.79 9.87 10.89
N TYR A 207 -12.37 10.92 10.31
CA TYR A 207 -12.99 12.03 11.04
C TYR A 207 -14.49 11.81 11.16
N LEU A 208 -15.10 12.36 12.19
CA LEU A 208 -16.52 12.25 12.52
C LEU A 208 -17.17 13.64 12.55
N ARG A 209 -18.41 13.75 12.08
CA ARG A 209 -19.22 14.97 12.19
C ARG A 209 -20.67 14.60 12.47
N ILE A 210 -21.44 15.54 13.01
CA ILE A 210 -22.87 15.35 13.26
C ILE A 210 -23.64 16.12 12.21
N ARG A 211 -24.59 15.46 11.55
CA ARG A 211 -25.52 16.06 10.61
C ARG A 211 -26.90 15.46 10.88
N ASP A 212 -27.88 16.31 11.18
CA ASP A 212 -29.28 15.92 11.36
C ASP A 212 -29.49 14.74 12.34
N GLY A 213 -28.78 14.74 13.48
CA GLY A 213 -28.90 13.69 14.50
C GLY A 213 -28.21 12.36 14.14
N ILE A 214 -27.37 12.36 13.10
CA ILE A 214 -26.59 11.20 12.66
C ILE A 214 -25.10 11.54 12.73
N ILE A 215 -24.29 10.59 13.20
CA ILE A 215 -22.83 10.69 13.11
C ILE A 215 -22.39 10.17 11.74
N GLU A 216 -21.77 11.04 10.96
CA GLU A 216 -21.16 10.70 9.68
C GLU A 216 -19.64 10.56 9.82
N SER A 217 -19.08 9.57 9.13
CA SER A 217 -17.64 9.41 8.98
C SER A 217 -17.13 10.09 7.71
N SER A 218 -15.87 10.52 7.69
CA SER A 218 -15.25 11.10 6.50
C SER A 218 -15.23 10.14 5.31
N ARG A 219 -15.43 8.84 5.52
CA ARG A 219 -15.53 7.84 4.45
C ARG A 219 -16.98 7.46 4.11
N GLY A 220 -17.97 8.20 4.63
CA GLY A 220 -19.38 8.06 4.29
C GLY A 220 -20.17 7.05 5.11
N ALA A 221 -19.60 6.50 6.19
CA ALA A 221 -20.37 5.68 7.13
C ALA A 221 -21.33 6.57 7.93
N ARG A 222 -22.50 6.03 8.27
CA ARG A 222 -23.54 6.73 9.02
C ARG A 222 -24.00 5.86 10.17
N VAL A 223 -24.01 6.42 11.37
CA VAL A 223 -24.50 5.74 12.57
C VAL A 223 -25.42 6.64 13.39
N ARG A 224 -26.45 6.06 14.00
CA ARG A 224 -27.38 6.76 14.89
C ARG A 224 -26.68 7.16 16.19
N LEU A 225 -27.05 8.33 16.73
CA LEU A 225 -26.51 8.82 18.00
C LEU A 225 -26.69 7.84 19.15
N GLU A 226 -27.84 7.16 19.22
CA GLU A 226 -28.13 6.16 20.26
C GLU A 226 -27.14 4.99 20.25
N SER A 227 -26.87 4.41 19.09
CA SER A 227 -25.94 3.28 18.97
C SER A 227 -24.49 3.70 19.26
N ALA A 228 -24.11 4.91 18.85
CA ALA A 228 -22.82 5.47 19.20
C ALA A 228 -22.72 5.80 20.71
N ARG A 229 -23.81 6.25 21.34
CA ARG A 229 -23.88 6.54 22.77
C ARG A 229 -23.65 5.28 23.60
N MET A 230 -24.30 4.17 23.23
CA MET A 230 -24.11 2.88 23.90
C MET A 230 -22.64 2.43 23.87
N LEU A 231 -21.95 2.63 22.74
CA LEU A 231 -20.53 2.33 22.65
C LEU A 231 -19.71 3.29 23.55
N TRP A 232 -20.01 4.59 23.50
CA TRP A 232 -19.32 5.59 24.31
C TRP A 232 -19.41 5.32 25.82
N ASP A 233 -20.60 4.99 26.33
CA ASP A 233 -20.78 4.71 27.76
C ASP A 233 -19.88 3.54 28.23
N LYS A 234 -19.71 2.52 27.38
CA LYS A 234 -18.80 1.38 27.64
C LYS A 234 -17.33 1.76 27.58
N ILE A 235 -16.94 2.58 26.60
CA ILE A 235 -15.58 3.13 26.51
C ILE A 235 -15.27 3.93 27.77
N LYS A 236 -16.19 4.80 28.21
CA LYS A 236 -16.04 5.63 29.40
C LYS A 236 -15.96 4.82 30.69
N ALA A 237 -16.69 3.70 30.76
CA ALA A 237 -16.64 2.76 31.88
C ALA A 237 -15.40 1.85 31.88
N GLY A 238 -14.55 1.89 30.83
CA GLY A 238 -13.41 1.01 30.68
C GLY A 238 -13.79 -0.45 30.38
N GLU A 239 -14.99 -0.68 29.88
CA GLU A 239 -15.47 -2.03 29.55
C GLU A 239 -14.86 -2.55 28.23
N PRO A 240 -14.70 -3.87 28.07
CA PRO A 240 -14.32 -4.46 26.80
C PRO A 240 -15.37 -4.17 25.71
N VAL A 241 -14.94 -3.50 24.63
CA VAL A 241 -15.83 -3.08 23.53
C VAL A 241 -15.73 -3.93 22.27
N ARG A 242 -14.79 -4.88 22.20
CA ARG A 242 -14.58 -5.72 21.01
C ARG A 242 -15.83 -6.57 20.72
N GLY A 243 -16.28 -6.56 19.47
CA GLY A 243 -17.45 -7.32 19.01
C GLY A 243 -18.78 -6.58 19.15
N ILE A 244 -18.82 -5.41 19.81
CA ILE A 244 -20.03 -4.60 19.91
C ILE A 244 -20.47 -4.13 18.52
N GLN A 245 -21.77 -4.19 18.26
CA GLN A 245 -22.38 -3.62 17.06
C GLN A 245 -22.78 -2.17 17.30
N VAL A 246 -22.39 -1.30 16.36
CA VAL A 246 -22.85 0.08 16.22
C VAL A 246 -23.55 0.14 14.87
N ASP A 247 -24.89 0.05 14.89
CA ASP A 247 -25.69 -0.19 13.69
C ASP A 247 -25.18 -1.39 12.88
N ASN A 248 -24.77 -1.16 11.63
CA ASN A 248 -24.30 -2.18 10.71
C ASN A 248 -22.78 -2.44 10.83
N PHE A 249 -22.13 -1.89 11.85
CA PHE A 249 -20.68 -1.94 11.98
C PHE A 249 -20.25 -2.58 13.30
N THR A 250 -19.20 -3.40 13.25
CA THR A 250 -18.68 -4.10 14.42
C THR A 250 -17.38 -3.48 14.89
N VAL A 251 -17.24 -3.28 16.21
CA VAL A 251 -15.97 -2.91 16.84
C VAL A 251 -14.99 -4.08 16.71
N ILE A 252 -13.87 -3.84 16.03
CA ILE A 252 -12.83 -4.85 15.77
C ILE A 252 -11.78 -4.84 16.89
N SER A 253 -11.35 -3.65 17.30
CA SER A 253 -10.36 -3.46 18.35
C SER A 253 -10.42 -2.02 18.90
N MET A 254 -9.89 -1.83 20.10
CA MET A 254 -9.65 -0.52 20.71
C MET A 254 -8.31 -0.57 21.43
N THR A 255 -7.47 0.43 21.18
CA THR A 255 -6.26 0.75 21.96
C THR A 255 -6.42 2.14 22.56
N ASP A 256 -5.44 2.59 23.36
CA ASP A 256 -5.42 3.95 23.93
C ASP A 256 -5.45 5.05 22.85
N THR A 257 -5.00 4.73 21.63
CA THR A 257 -4.87 5.70 20.54
C THR A 257 -5.88 5.50 19.42
N ILE A 258 -6.34 4.27 19.16
CA ILE A 258 -7.15 3.94 17.98
C ILE A 258 -8.37 3.09 18.37
N LEU A 259 -9.54 3.52 17.91
CA LEU A 259 -10.76 2.71 17.85
C LEU A 259 -10.98 2.22 16.42
N GLN A 260 -11.02 0.90 16.23
CA GLN A 260 -11.29 0.31 14.93
C GLN A 260 -12.71 -0.25 14.87
N ILE A 261 -13.54 0.29 13.97
CA ILE A 261 -14.90 -0.18 13.71
C ILE A 261 -15.05 -0.51 12.22
N GLY A 262 -15.28 -1.78 11.91
CA GLY A 262 -15.23 -2.27 10.54
C GLY A 262 -13.88 -1.96 9.87
N CYS A 263 -13.93 -1.26 8.72
CA CYS A 263 -12.74 -0.80 7.99
C CYS A 263 -12.24 0.60 8.37
N HIS A 264 -12.81 1.22 9.40
CA HIS A 264 -12.47 2.57 9.85
C HIS A 264 -11.54 2.50 11.06
N LYS A 265 -10.43 3.25 10.97
CA LYS A 265 -9.56 3.55 12.11
C LYS A 265 -9.87 4.98 12.53
N ILE A 266 -10.35 5.15 13.76
CA ILE A 266 -10.70 6.45 14.33
C ILE A 266 -9.72 6.70 15.46
N GLU A 267 -9.02 7.84 15.47
CA GLU A 267 -8.18 8.19 16.59
C GLU A 267 -9.03 8.46 17.83
N MET A 268 -8.62 7.98 19.00
CA MET A 268 -9.38 8.18 20.23
C MET A 268 -9.57 9.67 20.54
N ILE A 269 -8.62 10.53 20.17
CA ILE A 269 -8.77 11.99 20.28
C ILE A 269 -9.99 12.52 19.50
N GLU A 270 -10.31 11.92 18.35
CA GLU A 270 -11.47 12.25 17.55
C GLU A 270 -12.77 11.75 18.19
N VAL A 271 -12.73 10.55 18.78
CA VAL A 271 -13.85 10.01 19.58
C VAL A 271 -14.15 10.94 20.76
N TYR A 272 -13.12 11.35 21.50
CA TYR A 272 -13.24 12.29 22.61
C TYR A 272 -13.75 13.66 22.17
N ARG A 273 -13.25 14.18 21.04
CA ARG A 273 -13.72 15.44 20.47
C ARG A 273 -15.21 15.39 20.16
N LEU A 274 -15.68 14.30 19.56
CA LEU A 274 -17.10 14.12 19.23
C LEU A 274 -17.97 13.96 20.47
N ALA A 275 -17.55 13.14 21.45
CA ALA A 275 -18.27 12.96 22.71
C ALA A 275 -18.42 14.29 23.47
N LYS A 276 -17.36 15.11 23.50
CA LYS A 276 -17.40 16.46 24.07
C LYS A 276 -18.40 17.36 23.34
N ALA A 277 -18.44 17.31 22.01
CA ALA A 277 -19.40 18.10 21.23
C ALA A 277 -20.86 17.68 21.45
N LEU A 278 -21.09 16.43 21.87
CA LEU A 278 -22.41 15.86 22.18
C LEU A 278 -22.79 15.95 23.68
N ASN A 279 -21.92 16.50 24.53
CA ASN A 279 -22.07 16.53 25.99
C ASN A 279 -22.29 15.12 26.59
N TRP A 280 -21.50 14.13 26.17
CA TRP A 280 -21.49 12.77 26.74
C TRP A 280 -20.39 12.54 27.80
#